data_AF-A0A7C7YF08-F1
#
_entry.id   AF-A0A7C7YF08-F1
#
_cell.length_a   1.000
_cell.length_b   1.000
_cell.length_c   1.000
_cell.angle_alpha   90.00
_cell.angle_beta   90.00
_cell.angle_gamma   90.00
#
_symmetry.space_group_name_H-M   'P 1'
#
loop_
_entity.id
_entity.type
_entity.pdbx_description
1 polymer ?
#
loop_
_entity_poly.entity_id
_entity_poly.type
_entity_poly.pdbx_seq_one_letter_code
_entity_poly.pdbx_strand_id
1 'polypeptide(L)'
;MTYRTQVQRQEIRIRNRGKGRLHGLGAGLALAAMTFLLVTEVAQLGSLIASPIRQWLSPATVIEPETRVEERPSPRLPASQPAVSAIDPTDSMVLARLRRPGSGLSDSQAKELARVIIEEATRHRFEPALVMAVIHVESSGRILAVSPVGALGLMQIMPPTGKELADRHGIPWRGPDTLLDPIINVKLGVAYLRRLTDRYNDVSVALAAYNWGPGRIDSRLRAGQNLPSHYPNRVMQVYTSTKREIAVGRS
;
A
#
# COMPACT_ATOMS: atom_id res chain seq x y z
N MET A 1 -24.00 -2.86 20.84
CA MET A 1 -25.38 -2.39 20.52
C MET A 1 -25.28 -0.90 20.24
N THR A 2 -25.49 -0.31 19.05
CA THR A 2 -25.94 -0.78 17.74
C THR A 2 -25.57 0.35 16.75
N TYR A 3 -24.59 0.13 15.87
CA TYR A 3 -24.32 1.01 14.70
C TYR A 3 -24.67 0.29 13.40
N ARG A 4 -25.71 -0.55 13.48
CA ARG A 4 -26.22 -1.38 12.38
C ARG A 4 -27.56 -0.81 11.90
N THR A 5 -27.61 0.48 11.57
CA THR A 5 -28.84 1.12 11.06
C THR A 5 -28.57 2.37 10.21
N GLN A 6 -27.67 2.31 9.22
CA GLN A 6 -27.52 3.41 8.23
C GLN A 6 -27.19 2.95 6.80
N VAL A 7 -27.33 1.66 6.46
CA VAL A 7 -27.06 1.15 5.09
C VAL A 7 -28.32 0.62 4.39
N GLN A 8 -29.52 0.94 4.89
CA GLN A 8 -30.77 0.34 4.39
C GLN A 8 -31.84 1.36 3.95
N ARG A 9 -31.42 2.52 3.40
CA ARG A 9 -32.33 3.54 2.84
C ARG A 9 -31.80 4.22 1.56
N GLN A 10 -31.31 3.45 0.59
CA GLN A 10 -31.06 3.96 -0.78
C GLN A 10 -31.50 3.00 -1.89
N GLU A 11 -32.09 1.85 -1.57
CA GLU A 11 -32.78 1.02 -2.57
C GLU A 11 -34.29 1.20 -2.40
N ILE A 12 -35.02 1.27 -3.51
CA ILE A 12 -36.46 1.60 -3.64
C ILE A 12 -36.73 3.07 -3.96
N ARG A 13 -36.18 3.54 -5.08
CA ARG A 13 -36.93 4.33 -6.07
C ARG A 13 -36.18 4.28 -7.39
N ILE A 14 -36.69 3.49 -8.33
CA ILE A 14 -36.61 3.59 -9.81
C ILE A 14 -36.95 2.20 -10.34
N ARG A 15 -38.25 1.91 -10.36
CA ARG A 15 -38.88 0.95 -11.28
C ARG A 15 -40.26 1.51 -11.61
N ASN A 16 -40.61 1.47 -12.89
CA ASN A 16 -41.85 1.95 -13.53
C ASN A 16 -41.92 3.43 -13.94
N ARG A 17 -41.61 3.67 -15.22
CA ARG A 17 -42.35 4.40 -16.28
C ARG A 17 -41.41 4.39 -17.50
N GLY A 18 -41.76 4.05 -18.73
CA GLY A 18 -42.97 3.62 -19.40
C GLY A 18 -42.56 3.25 -20.85
N LYS A 19 -43.33 2.39 -21.50
CA LYS A 19 -43.13 1.90 -22.87
C LYS A 19 -43.29 3.02 -23.89
N GLY A 20 -42.45 3.02 -24.94
CA GLY A 20 -42.65 3.77 -26.18
C GLY A 20 -41.79 3.18 -27.30
N ARG A 21 -42.43 2.51 -28.27
CA ARG A 21 -41.83 2.01 -29.53
C ARG A 21 -41.47 3.21 -30.41
N LEU A 22 -40.33 3.15 -31.11
CA LEU A 22 -40.17 3.58 -32.51
C LEU A 22 -38.92 2.91 -33.11
N HIS A 23 -39.03 2.49 -34.37
CA HIS A 23 -38.02 1.80 -35.18
C HIS A 23 -36.91 2.76 -35.64
N GLY A 24 -35.68 2.25 -35.78
CA GLY A 24 -34.60 2.95 -36.48
C GLY A 24 -33.28 2.17 -36.43
N LEU A 25 -32.82 1.73 -37.59
CA LEU A 25 -31.62 0.93 -37.86
C LEU A 25 -30.32 1.63 -37.45
N GLY A 26 -29.33 0.89 -36.94
CA GLY A 26 -27.97 1.39 -36.74
C GLY A 26 -27.06 0.42 -36.01
N ALA A 27 -26.03 -0.04 -36.70
CA ALA A 27 -25.04 -1.03 -36.29
C ALA A 27 -24.23 -0.67 -35.03
N GLY A 28 -23.73 -1.69 -34.32
CA GLY A 28 -22.59 -1.53 -33.41
C GLY A 28 -22.57 -2.45 -32.20
N LEU A 29 -21.68 -3.45 -32.24
CA LEU A 29 -20.81 -3.91 -31.13
C LEU A 29 -21.39 -4.00 -29.71
N ALA A 30 -21.54 -5.22 -29.20
CA ALA A 30 -20.79 -5.74 -28.06
C ALA A 30 -21.32 -7.13 -27.68
N LEU A 31 -20.52 -8.17 -27.94
CA LEU A 31 -20.79 -9.51 -27.45
C LEU A 31 -20.62 -9.49 -25.92
N ALA A 32 -21.74 -9.63 -25.22
CA ALA A 32 -21.79 -9.92 -23.80
C ALA A 32 -21.71 -11.44 -23.56
N ALA A 33 -20.90 -11.86 -22.60
CA ALA A 33 -21.02 -13.11 -21.82
C ALA A 33 -19.91 -13.04 -20.76
N MET A 34 -20.14 -12.71 -19.48
CA MET A 34 -21.01 -13.34 -18.50
C MET A 34 -20.75 -14.85 -18.39
N THR A 35 -19.86 -15.23 -17.47
CA THR A 35 -19.76 -16.61 -16.98
C THR A 35 -19.96 -16.62 -15.47
N PHE A 36 -21.06 -17.28 -15.14
CA PHE A 36 -21.68 -17.56 -13.86
C PHE A 36 -21.05 -18.83 -13.26
N LEU A 37 -20.89 -18.93 -11.92
CA LEU A 37 -21.12 -20.17 -11.15
C LEU A 37 -20.90 -19.97 -9.64
N LEU A 38 -21.99 -20.12 -8.89
CA LEU A 38 -22.07 -20.39 -7.45
C LEU A 38 -21.65 -21.85 -7.16
N VAL A 39 -21.32 -22.18 -5.90
CA VAL A 39 -21.92 -23.28 -5.08
C VAL A 39 -21.08 -23.57 -3.80
N THR A 40 -21.73 -23.28 -2.65
CA THR A 40 -21.83 -23.95 -1.33
C THR A 40 -20.65 -24.33 -0.40
N GLU A 41 -20.91 -24.06 0.89
CA GLU A 41 -20.29 -24.54 2.15
C GLU A 41 -19.97 -26.04 2.22
N VAL A 42 -18.96 -26.43 3.04
CA VAL A 42 -19.08 -27.46 4.10
C VAL A 42 -18.05 -27.22 5.23
N ALA A 43 -18.60 -27.13 6.45
CA ALA A 43 -18.16 -27.52 7.81
C ALA A 43 -16.69 -27.80 8.22
N GLN A 44 -16.31 -27.10 9.31
CA GLN A 44 -15.78 -27.55 10.62
C GLN A 44 -15.13 -28.94 10.78
N LEU A 45 -13.99 -28.96 11.51
CA LEU A 45 -13.50 -29.90 12.56
C LEU A 45 -11.98 -29.60 12.73
N GLY A 46 -11.31 -29.60 13.88
CA GLY A 46 -11.64 -29.94 15.25
C GLY A 46 -10.45 -29.56 16.18
N SER A 47 -10.80 -29.43 17.46
CA SER A 47 -10.05 -29.37 18.72
C SER A 47 -8.52 -29.61 18.81
N LEU A 48 -7.91 -28.69 19.58
CA LEU A 48 -7.10 -28.89 20.81
C LEU A 48 -5.84 -29.78 20.76
N ILE A 49 -4.70 -29.16 21.07
CA ILE A 49 -3.78 -29.68 22.10
C ILE A 49 -3.03 -28.53 22.77
N ALA A 50 -3.24 -28.42 24.08
CA ALA A 50 -2.44 -27.64 25.00
C ALA A 50 -1.26 -28.48 25.48
N SER A 51 -0.08 -27.88 25.64
CA SER A 51 0.76 -28.08 26.84
C SER A 51 1.97 -27.12 26.83
N PRO A 52 2.30 -26.46 27.97
CA PRO A 52 3.46 -25.61 28.12
C PRO A 52 4.65 -26.39 28.70
N ILE A 53 5.87 -26.19 28.18
CA ILE A 53 7.09 -26.68 28.82
C ILE A 53 7.89 -25.50 29.39
N ARG A 54 8.02 -25.58 30.72
CA ARG A 54 8.84 -24.83 31.69
C ARG A 54 10.29 -24.64 31.23
N GLN A 55 10.83 -23.43 31.37
CA GLN A 55 11.65 -22.97 32.51
C GLN A 55 13.01 -23.69 32.61
N TRP A 56 14.07 -22.98 32.24
CA TRP A 56 15.43 -23.24 32.70
C TRP A 56 15.95 -21.96 33.38
N LEU A 57 16.09 -22.05 34.70
CA LEU A 57 16.94 -21.19 35.52
C LEU A 57 17.90 -22.12 36.25
N SER A 58 19.18 -21.79 36.27
CA SER A 58 20.16 -22.31 37.22
C SER A 58 21.35 -21.34 37.32
N PRO A 59 22.08 -21.40 38.45
CA PRO A 59 22.30 -20.22 39.28
C PRO A 59 23.65 -19.53 39.09
N ALA A 60 23.68 -18.29 39.57
CA ALA A 60 24.85 -17.45 39.74
C ALA A 60 25.97 -18.16 40.54
N THR A 61 27.20 -18.03 40.06
CA THR A 61 28.39 -18.19 40.90
C THR A 61 28.97 -16.79 41.14
N VAL A 62 28.99 -16.41 42.42
CA VAL A 62 29.59 -15.18 42.93
C VAL A 62 31.07 -15.45 43.20
N ILE A 63 31.96 -14.66 42.59
CA ILE A 63 33.37 -14.56 42.97
C ILE A 63 33.75 -13.07 42.89
N GLU A 64 34.15 -12.50 44.01
CA GLU A 64 34.80 -11.19 44.19
C GLU A 64 35.81 -11.38 45.35
N PRO A 65 36.85 -10.54 45.55
CA PRO A 65 37.64 -9.78 44.57
C PRO A 65 39.16 -9.89 44.83
N GLU A 66 40.00 -9.59 43.83
CA GLU A 66 41.36 -9.07 44.08
C GLU A 66 41.58 -7.77 43.30
N THR A 67 41.94 -6.74 44.07
CA THR A 67 42.08 -5.35 43.68
C THR A 67 43.41 -5.11 42.97
N ARG A 68 43.36 -4.74 41.68
CA ARG A 68 44.43 -3.99 41.02
C ARG A 68 43.82 -2.77 40.35
N VAL A 69 44.10 -1.60 40.93
CA VAL A 69 43.73 -0.31 40.35
C VAL A 69 44.67 -0.07 39.16
N GLU A 70 44.21 -0.44 37.97
CA GLU A 70 44.79 -0.01 36.71
C GLU A 70 43.96 1.20 36.25
N GLU A 71 44.57 2.39 36.18
CA GLU A 71 43.93 3.62 35.70
C GLU A 71 43.50 3.44 34.25
N ARG A 72 42.23 3.05 34.05
CA ARG A 72 41.60 3.12 32.72
C ARG A 72 41.41 4.59 32.35
N PRO A 73 41.81 5.02 31.14
CA PRO A 73 41.44 6.33 30.64
C PRO A 73 39.91 6.44 30.63
N SER A 74 39.40 7.52 31.22
CA SER A 74 37.97 7.83 31.29
C SER A 74 37.29 7.55 29.94
N PRO A 75 36.09 6.95 29.92
CA PRO A 75 35.32 6.88 28.70
C PRO A 75 35.11 8.32 28.23
N ARG A 76 35.73 8.69 27.10
CA ARG A 76 35.29 9.86 26.37
C ARG A 76 33.81 9.60 26.09
N LEU A 77 32.94 10.36 26.75
CA LEU A 77 31.52 10.41 26.41
C LEU A 77 31.46 10.47 24.88
N PRO A 78 30.79 9.53 24.21
CA PRO A 78 30.60 9.68 22.77
C PRO A 78 30.03 11.07 22.56
N ALA A 79 30.66 11.81 21.64
CA ALA A 79 30.27 13.15 21.27
C ALA A 79 28.75 13.22 21.23
N SER A 80 28.21 14.24 21.93
CA SER A 80 26.82 14.65 21.95
C SER A 80 26.10 14.12 20.72
N GLN A 81 25.11 13.25 20.93
CA GLN A 81 24.17 12.86 19.88
C GLN A 81 23.82 14.13 19.08
N PRO A 82 23.91 14.12 17.74
CA PRO A 82 23.57 15.31 16.99
C PRO A 82 22.16 15.72 17.43
N ALA A 83 22.07 16.98 17.87
CA ALA A 83 20.84 17.65 18.24
C ALA A 83 19.74 17.26 17.24
N VAL A 84 18.56 16.90 17.77
CA VAL A 84 17.28 16.70 17.07
C VAL A 84 17.38 17.10 15.61
N SER A 85 17.67 16.12 14.76
CA SER A 85 17.87 16.29 13.33
C SER A 85 16.76 17.16 12.78
N ALA A 86 17.12 18.23 12.04
CA ALA A 86 16.18 18.91 11.17
C ALA A 86 15.35 17.84 10.45
N ILE A 87 14.02 17.94 10.52
CA ILE A 87 13.12 16.98 9.86
C ILE A 87 13.55 16.94 8.40
N ASP A 88 13.86 15.74 7.87
CA ASP A 88 14.21 15.58 6.45
C ASP A 88 13.11 16.29 5.63
N PRO A 89 13.46 17.19 4.70
CA PRO A 89 12.48 17.84 3.82
C PRO A 89 11.52 16.85 3.14
N THR A 90 12.00 15.64 2.85
CA THR A 90 11.22 14.52 2.33
C THR A 90 10.18 14.04 3.35
N ASP A 91 10.57 13.85 4.61
CA ASP A 91 9.67 13.42 5.68
C ASP A 91 8.56 14.45 5.92
N SER A 92 8.94 15.73 5.93
CA SER A 92 8.00 16.86 6.04
C SER A 92 6.98 16.84 4.90
N MET A 93 7.43 16.58 3.67
CA MET A 93 6.57 16.50 2.49
C MET A 93 5.59 15.31 2.53
N VAL A 94 6.05 14.12 2.97
CA VAL A 94 5.18 12.93 3.08
C VAL A 94 4.06 13.25 4.06
N LEU A 95 4.44 13.78 5.22
CA LEU A 95 3.50 14.12 6.28
C LEU A 95 2.52 15.22 5.85
N ALA A 96 3.00 16.28 5.19
CA ALA A 96 2.15 17.37 4.69
C ALA A 96 1.09 16.87 3.71
N ARG A 97 1.46 15.97 2.79
CA ARG A 97 0.52 15.37 1.83
C ARG A 97 -0.52 14.46 2.50
N LEU A 98 -0.16 13.73 3.55
CA LEU A 98 -1.09 12.85 4.29
C LEU A 98 -2.05 13.62 5.22
N ARG A 99 -1.63 14.78 5.74
CA ARG A 99 -2.46 15.66 6.58
C ARG A 99 -3.53 16.43 5.82
N ARG A 100 -3.57 16.32 4.49
CA ARG A 100 -4.55 17.03 3.67
C ARG A 100 -5.98 16.68 4.09
N PRO A 101 -6.90 17.68 4.09
CA PRO A 101 -8.32 17.42 4.32
C PRO A 101 -8.84 16.33 3.38
N GLY A 102 -9.63 15.40 3.94
CA GLY A 102 -10.22 14.29 3.19
C GLY A 102 -9.34 13.03 3.07
N SER A 103 -8.13 13.00 3.65
CA SER A 103 -7.33 11.76 3.71
C SER A 103 -7.98 10.66 4.59
N GLY A 104 -8.75 11.07 5.59
CA GLY A 104 -9.37 10.16 6.58
C GLY A 104 -8.46 9.84 7.77
N LEU A 105 -7.33 10.55 7.92
CA LEU A 105 -6.33 10.30 8.98
C LEU A 105 -6.40 11.35 10.09
N SER A 106 -6.25 10.89 11.35
CA SER A 106 -5.82 11.76 12.45
C SER A 106 -4.34 12.13 12.31
N ASP A 107 -3.87 13.14 13.06
CA ASP A 107 -2.46 13.55 13.03
C ASP A 107 -1.50 12.41 13.40
N SER A 108 -1.87 11.61 14.42
CA SER A 108 -1.08 10.46 14.86
C SER A 108 -0.97 9.40 13.77
N GLN A 109 -2.09 9.06 13.12
CA GLN A 109 -2.13 8.10 12.02
C GLN A 109 -1.36 8.60 10.80
N ALA A 110 -1.42 9.91 10.50
CA ALA A 110 -0.66 10.51 9.41
C ALA A 110 0.85 10.43 9.66
N LYS A 111 1.31 10.67 10.90
CA LYS A 111 2.73 10.51 11.29
C LYS A 111 3.19 9.06 11.19
N GLU A 112 2.40 8.12 11.70
CA GLU A 112 2.71 6.69 11.61
C GLU A 112 2.78 6.23 10.16
N LEU A 113 1.77 6.56 9.35
CA LEU A 113 1.74 6.20 7.94
C LEU A 113 2.88 6.85 7.15
N ALA A 114 3.24 8.11 7.45
CA ALA A 114 4.39 8.76 6.83
C ALA A 114 5.67 7.95 7.06
N ARG A 115 5.91 7.56 8.32
CA ARG A 115 7.06 6.72 8.69
C ARG A 115 7.07 5.40 7.93
N VAL A 116 5.91 4.73 7.83
CA VAL A 116 5.76 3.48 7.06
C VAL A 116 6.08 3.70 5.58
N ILE A 117 5.57 4.76 4.95
CA ILE A 117 5.84 5.06 3.54
C ILE A 117 7.34 5.26 3.29
N ILE A 118 8.02 6.02 4.15
CA ILE A 118 9.46 6.28 4.04
C ILE A 118 10.24 4.97 4.22
N GLU A 119 9.90 4.18 5.24
CA GLU A 119 10.58 2.91 5.52
C GLU A 119 10.40 1.90 4.38
N GLU A 120 9.17 1.72 3.88
CA GLU A 120 8.89 0.81 2.77
C GLU A 120 9.57 1.28 1.47
N ALA A 121 9.54 2.59 1.18
CA ALA A 121 10.22 3.15 0.02
C ALA A 121 11.73 2.86 0.07
N THR A 122 12.39 3.21 1.18
CA THR A 122 13.82 2.99 1.36
C THR A 122 14.17 1.50 1.32
N ARG A 123 13.40 0.63 1.98
CA ARG A 123 13.63 -0.82 1.96
C ARG A 123 13.59 -1.40 0.55
N HIS A 124 12.71 -0.87 -0.30
CA HIS A 124 12.56 -1.32 -1.69
C HIS A 124 13.38 -0.47 -2.69
N ARG A 125 14.29 0.37 -2.19
CA ARG A 125 15.20 1.22 -2.98
C ARG A 125 14.47 2.19 -3.91
N PHE A 126 13.38 2.78 -3.42
CA PHE A 126 12.68 3.88 -4.05
C PHE A 126 12.89 5.17 -3.26
N GLU A 127 12.89 6.30 -3.96
CA GLU A 127 12.74 7.59 -3.28
C GLU A 127 11.31 7.69 -2.71
N PRO A 128 11.11 8.16 -1.46
CA PRO A 128 9.76 8.31 -0.89
C PRO A 128 8.84 9.21 -1.74
N ALA A 129 9.41 10.20 -2.44
CA ALA A 129 8.69 11.05 -3.37
C ALA A 129 8.05 10.28 -4.54
N LEU A 130 8.67 9.20 -5.02
CA LEU A 130 8.09 8.36 -6.08
C LEU A 130 6.90 7.56 -5.56
N VAL A 131 7.03 6.95 -4.38
CA VAL A 131 5.91 6.21 -3.74
C VAL A 131 4.75 7.15 -3.47
N MET A 132 5.02 8.36 -2.97
CA MET A 132 3.99 9.38 -2.78
C MET A 132 3.36 9.85 -4.09
N ALA A 133 4.11 9.90 -5.19
CA ALA A 133 3.55 10.22 -6.50
C ALA A 133 2.56 9.13 -6.97
N VAL A 134 2.88 7.86 -6.77
CA VAL A 134 1.97 6.75 -7.05
C VAL A 134 0.70 6.86 -6.19
N ILE A 135 0.84 7.01 -4.86
CA ILE A 135 -0.30 7.19 -3.95
C ILE A 135 -1.19 8.36 -4.37
N HIS A 136 -0.58 9.49 -4.77
CA HIS A 136 -1.30 10.66 -5.22
C HIS A 136 -2.11 10.38 -6.49
N VAL A 137 -1.51 9.71 -7.48
CA VAL A 137 -2.15 9.36 -8.75
C VAL A 137 -3.30 8.37 -8.55
N GLU A 138 -3.14 7.41 -7.64
CA GLU A 138 -4.08 6.32 -7.38
C GLU A 138 -5.28 6.75 -6.53
N SER A 139 -5.03 7.36 -5.37
CA SER A 139 -6.09 7.65 -4.38
C SER A 139 -6.18 9.12 -3.98
N SER A 140 -5.23 9.95 -4.41
CA SER A 140 -5.02 11.30 -3.89
C SER A 140 -4.80 11.33 -2.37
N GLY A 141 -4.30 10.22 -1.78
CA GLY A 141 -4.06 10.08 -0.35
C GLY A 141 -5.29 9.68 0.48
N ARG A 142 -6.40 9.26 -0.16
CA ARG A 142 -7.59 8.77 0.55
C ARG A 142 -7.41 7.31 0.96
N ILE A 143 -7.37 7.05 2.27
CA ILE A 143 -7.05 5.70 2.78
C ILE A 143 -8.12 4.66 2.48
N LEU A 144 -9.40 5.07 2.37
CA LEU A 144 -10.54 4.18 2.08
C LEU A 144 -11.00 4.25 0.62
N ALA A 145 -10.12 4.63 -0.31
CA ALA A 145 -10.49 4.75 -1.72
C ALA A 145 -10.89 3.39 -2.32
N VAL A 146 -12.03 3.35 -3.01
CA VAL A 146 -12.52 2.19 -3.77
C VAL A 146 -12.80 2.63 -5.21
N SER A 147 -12.15 2.00 -6.19
CA SER A 147 -12.43 2.31 -7.60
C SER A 147 -13.71 1.62 -8.10
N PRO A 148 -14.31 2.10 -9.21
CA PRO A 148 -15.46 1.45 -9.83
C PRO A 148 -15.20 -0.01 -10.27
N VAL A 149 -13.93 -0.38 -10.47
CA VAL A 149 -13.52 -1.74 -10.86
C VAL A 149 -13.02 -2.59 -9.67
N GLY A 150 -13.11 -2.05 -8.45
CA GLY A 150 -12.83 -2.79 -7.21
C GLY A 150 -11.38 -2.72 -6.70
N ALA A 151 -10.58 -1.75 -7.16
CA ALA A 151 -9.26 -1.49 -6.59
C ALA A 151 -9.38 -0.75 -5.25
N LEU A 152 -8.51 -1.06 -4.28
CA LEU A 152 -8.69 -0.67 -2.87
C LEU A 152 -7.49 0.06 -2.28
N GLY A 153 -7.77 1.06 -1.46
CA GLY A 153 -6.83 1.76 -0.58
C GLY A 153 -5.89 2.75 -1.30
N LEU A 154 -4.85 3.16 -0.59
CA LEU A 154 -3.92 4.23 -0.98
C LEU A 154 -3.26 4.03 -2.35
N MET A 155 -2.85 2.79 -2.64
CA MET A 155 -2.13 2.40 -3.84
C MET A 155 -3.01 1.57 -4.80
N GLN A 156 -4.34 1.59 -4.58
CA GLN A 156 -5.36 1.00 -5.45
C GLN A 156 -5.02 -0.43 -5.92
N ILE A 157 -4.84 -1.32 -4.95
CA ILE A 157 -4.47 -2.72 -5.23
C ILE A 157 -5.73 -3.51 -5.54
N MET A 158 -5.68 -4.34 -6.58
CA MET A 158 -6.76 -5.29 -6.91
C MET A 158 -6.76 -6.46 -5.91
N PRO A 159 -7.93 -6.94 -5.44
CA PRO A 159 -8.00 -8.00 -4.43
C PRO A 159 -7.23 -9.29 -4.77
N PRO A 160 -7.25 -9.82 -6.01
CA PRO A 160 -6.43 -10.99 -6.37
C PRO A 160 -4.93 -10.74 -6.19
N THR A 161 -4.45 -9.58 -6.64
CA THR A 161 -3.05 -9.14 -6.46
C THR A 161 -2.73 -8.97 -4.98
N GLY A 162 -3.63 -8.34 -4.21
CA GLY A 162 -3.48 -8.13 -2.78
C GLY A 162 -3.35 -9.45 -2.01
N LYS A 163 -4.22 -10.42 -2.31
CA LYS A 163 -4.14 -11.76 -1.72
C LYS A 163 -2.80 -12.44 -2.03
N GLU A 164 -2.40 -12.43 -3.30
CA GLU A 164 -1.14 -13.04 -3.73
C GLU A 164 0.07 -12.43 -3.00
N LEU A 165 0.09 -11.10 -2.85
CA LEU A 165 1.18 -10.42 -2.14
C LEU A 165 1.09 -10.67 -0.63
N ALA A 166 -0.10 -10.65 -0.03
CA ALA A 166 -0.28 -10.95 1.39
C ALA A 166 0.25 -12.34 1.74
N ASP A 167 -0.07 -13.35 0.91
CA ASP A 167 0.44 -14.72 1.07
C ASP A 167 1.98 -14.76 0.99
N ARG A 168 2.60 -14.05 0.04
CA ARG A 168 4.08 -13.99 -0.11
C ARG A 168 4.77 -13.30 1.06
N HIS A 169 4.12 -12.32 1.68
CA HIS A 169 4.71 -11.49 2.73
C HIS A 169 4.26 -11.89 4.14
N GLY A 170 3.55 -13.01 4.29
CA GLY A 170 3.09 -13.51 5.59
C GLY A 170 2.05 -12.59 6.27
N ILE A 171 1.30 -11.82 5.49
CA ILE A 171 0.26 -10.94 5.99
C ILE A 171 -1.07 -11.70 6.04
N PRO A 172 -1.77 -11.76 7.18
CA PRO A 172 -3.07 -12.41 7.26
C PRO A 172 -4.11 -11.78 6.33
N TRP A 173 -4.60 -12.56 5.36
CA TRP A 173 -5.64 -12.12 4.44
C TRP A 173 -7.04 -12.40 5.01
N ARG A 174 -7.83 -11.36 5.25
CA ARG A 174 -9.21 -11.45 5.78
C ARG A 174 -10.28 -11.10 4.75
N GLY A 175 -9.91 -11.14 3.47
CA GLY A 175 -10.73 -10.65 2.35
C GLY A 175 -10.30 -9.26 1.86
N PRO A 176 -10.98 -8.70 0.85
CA PRO A 176 -10.59 -7.46 0.19
C PRO A 176 -10.38 -6.27 1.14
N ASP A 177 -11.18 -6.16 2.19
CA ASP A 177 -11.10 -5.08 3.19
C ASP A 177 -9.75 -5.02 3.91
N THR A 178 -8.95 -6.10 3.86
CA THR A 178 -7.54 -6.08 4.31
C THR A 178 -6.74 -4.97 3.63
N LEU A 179 -7.09 -4.62 2.38
CA LEU A 179 -6.45 -3.55 1.61
C LEU A 179 -6.92 -2.14 1.99
N LEU A 180 -7.93 -2.00 2.84
CA LEU A 180 -8.36 -0.70 3.38
C LEU A 180 -7.57 -0.29 4.63
N ASP A 181 -6.77 -1.19 5.19
CA ASP A 181 -5.75 -0.83 6.16
C ASP A 181 -4.60 -0.11 5.42
N PRO A 182 -4.33 1.18 5.73
CA PRO A 182 -3.36 1.97 4.98
C PRO A 182 -1.92 1.46 5.12
N ILE A 183 -1.56 0.87 6.25
CA ILE A 183 -0.22 0.33 6.49
C ILE A 183 -0.01 -0.93 5.65
N ILE A 184 -0.98 -1.85 5.66
CA ILE A 184 -0.95 -3.06 4.83
C ILE A 184 -0.94 -2.66 3.35
N ASN A 185 -1.77 -1.69 2.94
CA ASN A 185 -1.86 -1.26 1.56
C ASN A 185 -0.53 -0.69 1.02
N VAL A 186 0.16 0.15 1.80
CA VAL A 186 1.48 0.68 1.42
C VAL A 186 2.52 -0.44 1.35
N LYS A 187 2.57 -1.34 2.34
CA LYS A 187 3.49 -2.48 2.34
C LYS A 187 3.35 -3.32 1.07
N LEU A 188 2.12 -3.73 0.75
CA LEU A 188 1.85 -4.55 -0.41
C LEU A 188 2.07 -3.79 -1.73
N GLY A 189 1.65 -2.53 -1.81
CA GLY A 189 1.77 -1.72 -3.02
C GLY A 189 3.21 -1.40 -3.39
N VAL A 190 4.05 -1.05 -2.41
CA VAL A 190 5.48 -0.80 -2.63
C VAL A 190 6.21 -2.10 -3.00
N ALA A 191 5.89 -3.22 -2.33
CA ALA A 191 6.43 -4.53 -2.70
C ALA A 191 6.06 -4.94 -4.13
N TYR A 192 4.81 -4.65 -4.54
CA TYR A 192 4.38 -4.91 -5.91
C TYR A 192 5.12 -4.05 -6.93
N LEU A 193 5.29 -2.75 -6.65
CA LEU A 193 6.05 -1.85 -7.51
C LEU A 193 7.51 -2.30 -7.64
N ARG A 194 8.14 -2.77 -6.55
CA ARG A 194 9.50 -3.35 -6.57
C ARG A 194 9.56 -4.56 -7.48
N ARG A 195 8.66 -5.53 -7.30
CA ARG A 195 8.58 -6.74 -8.14
C ARG A 195 8.47 -6.40 -9.62
N LEU A 196 7.66 -5.40 -9.98
CA LEU A 196 7.52 -4.97 -11.37
C LEU A 196 8.79 -4.29 -11.87
N THR A 197 9.44 -3.47 -11.04
CA THR A 197 10.69 -2.81 -11.39
C THR A 197 11.82 -3.82 -11.59
N ASP A 198 11.90 -4.86 -10.75
CA ASP A 198 12.87 -5.97 -10.92
C ASP A 198 12.61 -6.75 -12.21
N ARG A 199 11.33 -7.00 -12.52
CA ARG A 199 10.95 -7.74 -13.73
C ARG A 199 11.33 -7.03 -15.02
N TYR A 200 11.13 -5.71 -15.08
CA TYR A 200 11.30 -4.94 -16.32
C TYR A 200 12.59 -4.14 -16.38
N ASN A 201 13.31 -3.99 -15.26
CA ASN A 201 14.51 -3.16 -15.12
C ASN A 201 14.34 -1.71 -15.63
N ASP A 202 13.11 -1.21 -15.63
CA ASP A 202 12.74 0.13 -16.07
C ASP A 202 11.50 0.57 -15.27
N VAL A 203 11.62 1.71 -14.58
CA VAL A 203 10.54 2.22 -13.73
C VAL A 203 9.32 2.66 -14.53
N SER A 204 9.50 3.17 -15.75
CA SER A 204 8.39 3.59 -16.61
C SER A 204 7.60 2.40 -17.12
N VAL A 205 8.29 1.32 -17.50
CA VAL A 205 7.65 0.04 -17.88
C VAL A 205 6.96 -0.59 -16.69
N ALA A 206 7.58 -0.55 -15.51
CA ALA A 206 6.98 -1.05 -14.27
C ALA A 206 5.70 -0.29 -13.91
N LEU A 207 5.68 1.04 -14.02
CA LEU A 207 4.47 1.86 -13.81
C LEU A 207 3.38 1.54 -14.84
N ALA A 208 3.75 1.31 -16.11
CA ALA A 208 2.80 0.88 -17.12
C ALA A 208 2.18 -0.49 -16.75
N ALA A 209 3.00 -1.43 -16.28
CA ALA A 209 2.56 -2.75 -15.84
C ALA A 209 1.75 -2.70 -14.54
N TYR A 210 2.04 -1.76 -13.65
CA TYR A 210 1.27 -1.54 -12.42
C TYR A 210 -0.18 -1.21 -12.76
N ASN A 211 -0.38 -0.32 -13.73
CA ASN A 211 -1.71 0.14 -14.14
C ASN A 211 -2.44 -0.79 -15.14
N TRP A 212 -1.73 -1.35 -16.12
CA TRP A 212 -2.34 -2.17 -17.19
C TRP A 212 -2.25 -3.68 -16.97
N GLY A 213 -1.54 -4.10 -15.92
CA GLY A 213 -1.24 -5.49 -15.62
C GLY A 213 0.00 -6.01 -16.37
N PRO A 214 0.89 -6.78 -15.71
CA PRO A 214 2.14 -7.23 -16.30
C PRO A 214 1.94 -8.11 -17.54
N GLY A 215 0.97 -9.03 -17.53
CA GLY A 215 0.72 -9.91 -18.69
C GLY A 215 0.41 -9.16 -19.98
N ARG A 216 -0.25 -7.99 -19.88
CA ARG A 216 -0.54 -7.15 -21.05
C ARG A 216 0.70 -6.43 -21.55
N ILE A 217 1.53 -5.93 -20.64
CA ILE A 217 2.82 -5.31 -20.98
C ILE A 217 3.76 -6.34 -21.61
N ASP A 218 3.85 -7.54 -21.04
CA ASP A 218 4.64 -8.64 -21.61
C ASP A 218 4.21 -8.97 -23.05
N SER A 219 2.90 -9.04 -23.29
CA SER A 219 2.37 -9.32 -24.63
C SER A 219 2.72 -8.23 -25.64
N ARG A 220 2.68 -6.95 -25.24
CA ARG A 220 3.06 -5.83 -26.11
C ARG A 220 4.56 -5.83 -26.41
N LEU A 221 5.39 -6.06 -25.39
CA LEU A 221 6.84 -6.15 -25.54
C LEU A 221 7.23 -7.26 -26.53
N ARG A 222 6.64 -8.46 -26.39
CA ARG A 222 6.88 -9.57 -27.34
C ARG A 222 6.45 -9.25 -28.77
N ALA A 223 5.38 -8.47 -28.92
CA ALA A 223 4.87 -8.06 -30.23
C ALA A 223 5.56 -6.82 -30.81
N GLY A 224 6.57 -6.25 -30.12
CA GLY A 224 7.23 -5.00 -30.55
C GLY A 224 6.29 -3.78 -30.56
N GLN A 225 5.21 -3.80 -29.78
CA GLN A 225 4.22 -2.73 -29.73
C GLN A 225 4.59 -1.65 -28.72
N ASN A 226 4.19 -0.40 -29.00
CA ASN A 226 4.30 0.70 -28.06
C ASN A 226 3.58 0.41 -26.74
N LEU A 227 4.19 0.81 -25.63
CA LEU A 227 3.60 0.69 -24.30
C LEU A 227 2.70 1.89 -23.96
N PRO A 228 1.63 1.70 -23.15
CA PRO A 228 0.84 2.81 -22.64
C PRO A 228 1.71 3.76 -21.78
N SER A 229 1.78 5.03 -22.16
CA SER A 229 2.63 6.04 -21.51
C SER A 229 1.88 7.03 -20.61
N HIS A 230 0.55 7.15 -20.76
CA HIS A 230 -0.24 8.14 -20.02
C HIS A 230 -0.08 8.02 -18.49
N TYR A 231 -0.22 6.81 -17.94
CA TYR A 231 -0.09 6.58 -16.51
C TYR A 231 1.36 6.80 -16.00
N PRO A 232 2.40 6.20 -16.61
CA PRO A 232 3.80 6.50 -16.25
C PRO A 232 4.11 7.99 -16.28
N ASN A 233 3.71 8.71 -17.35
CA ASN A 233 3.98 10.13 -17.49
C ASN A 233 3.32 10.95 -16.37
N ARG A 234 2.08 10.61 -16.00
CA ARG A 234 1.36 11.30 -14.91
C ARG A 234 2.06 11.09 -13.56
N VAL A 235 2.52 9.87 -13.25
CA VAL A 235 3.28 9.59 -12.03
C VAL A 235 4.60 10.36 -12.03
N MET A 236 5.36 10.33 -13.13
CA MET A 236 6.65 10.99 -13.23
C MET A 236 6.54 12.52 -13.19
N GLN A 237 5.44 13.09 -13.70
CA GLN A 237 5.14 14.52 -13.56
C GLN A 237 4.93 14.90 -12.09
N VAL A 238 4.11 14.13 -11.35
CA VAL A 238 3.89 14.37 -9.91
C VAL A 238 5.18 14.20 -9.13
N TYR A 239 5.96 13.16 -9.41
CA TYR A 239 7.25 12.92 -8.78
C TYR A 239 8.23 14.08 -9.01
N THR A 240 8.35 14.55 -10.25
CA THR A 240 9.26 15.67 -10.57
C THR A 240 8.81 16.98 -9.92
N SER A 241 7.50 17.27 -9.90
CA SER A 241 6.95 18.44 -9.19
C SER A 241 7.30 18.37 -7.70
N THR A 242 7.11 17.19 -7.12
CA THR A 242 7.37 16.92 -5.71
C THR A 242 8.86 17.12 -5.35
N LYS A 243 9.78 16.63 -6.18
CA LYS A 243 11.22 16.87 -5.96
C LYS A 243 11.59 18.36 -6.03
N ARG A 244 10.96 19.12 -6.92
CA ARG A 244 11.19 20.57 -7.03
C ARG A 244 10.66 21.31 -5.79
N GLU A 245 9.48 20.95 -5.31
CA GLU A 245 8.91 21.48 -4.06
C GLU A 245 9.85 21.27 -2.87
N ILE A 246 10.37 20.05 -2.71
CA ILE A 246 11.35 19.70 -1.67
C ILE A 246 12.63 20.54 -1.82
N ALA A 247 13.19 20.64 -3.03
CA ALA A 247 14.42 21.39 -3.27
C ALA A 247 14.30 22.90 -3.00
N VAL A 248 13.10 23.46 -3.14
CA VAL A 248 12.83 24.90 -2.90
C VAL A 248 12.31 25.16 -1.48
N GLY A 249 12.16 24.12 -0.64
CA GLY A 249 11.66 24.25 0.73
C GLY A 249 10.17 24.63 0.83
N ARG A 250 9.39 24.29 -0.20
CA ARG A 250 7.93 24.54 -0.24
C ARG A 250 7.22 23.20 -0.01
N SER A 251 6.82 22.92 1.22
CA SER A 251 6.08 21.70 1.61
C SER A 251 4.67 22.02 2.09
#